data_AF-A0A0G1TWX2-F1
#
_entry.id   AF-A0A0G1TWX2-F1
#
_cell.length_a   1.000
_cell.length_b   1.000
_cell.length_c   1.000
_cell.angle_alpha   90.00
_cell.angle_beta   90.00
_cell.angle_gamma   90.00
#
_symmetry.space_group_name_H-M   'P 1'
#
loop_
_entity.id
_entity.type
_entity.pdbx_description
1 polymer ?
#
loop_
_entity_poly.entity_id
_entity_poly.type
_entity_poly.pdbx_seq_one_letter_code
_entity_poly.pdbx_strand_id
1 'polypeptide(L)'
;GTNIISGWWVEGSHDIESSLAISGGEYCFGCDGLHGPEYCILNKRYTPEEYHKLRAHIIEELKREDSYGVFFPPQLSFFGYNETVGQDNMPLTEEEARTLGFLWQKDIPRTSGQQTLEPAHIPDYIEDVPESILQEVLACIDCNNNYRLIPAELEFYKRMRLPIPRRCFTCRHKDRIRRRGPFTIFDRTCAKCGKSIKTSYAPDRPEIVYCEACYQAEVV
;
A
#
# COMPACT_ATOMS: atom_id res chain seq x y z
N GLY A 1 15.46 -22.10 5.71
CA GLY A 1 14.60 -23.28 5.50
C GLY A 1 15.37 -24.52 5.95
N THR A 2 14.78 -25.69 6.11
CA THR A 2 13.50 -26.25 5.59
C THR A 2 12.52 -26.58 6.72
N ASN A 3 11.20 -26.66 6.55
CA ASN A 3 10.36 -26.43 5.36
C ASN A 3 9.64 -25.06 5.44
N ILE A 4 8.83 -24.71 4.43
CA ILE A 4 7.91 -23.55 4.43
C ILE A 4 6.62 -23.94 3.65
N ILE A 5 5.40 -23.62 4.13
CA ILE A 5 4.13 -23.97 3.43
C ILE A 5 3.31 -22.76 2.91
N SER A 6 3.61 -21.51 3.32
CA SER A 6 3.30 -20.26 2.57
C SER A 6 4.01 -19.04 3.22
N GLY A 7 4.01 -17.86 2.58
CA GLY A 7 4.72 -16.66 3.08
C GLY A 7 4.61 -15.39 2.21
N TRP A 8 4.85 -14.19 2.77
CA TRP A 8 5.01 -12.93 2.01
C TRP A 8 6.37 -12.22 2.18
N TRP A 9 7.09 -12.29 3.32
CA TRP A 9 8.58 -12.11 3.30
C TRP A 9 9.38 -12.69 4.50
N VAL A 10 9.91 -13.92 4.37
CA VAL A 10 10.57 -14.66 5.46
C VAL A 10 12.10 -14.73 5.33
N GLU A 11 12.83 -14.49 6.42
CA GLU A 11 14.29 -14.63 6.51
C GLU A 11 14.72 -15.46 7.75
N GLY A 12 15.79 -16.27 7.65
CA GLY A 12 16.41 -17.02 8.78
C GLY A 12 15.68 -18.25 9.36
N SER A 13 15.02 -19.08 8.52
CA SER A 13 14.02 -20.10 8.93
C SER A 13 14.48 -21.55 9.21
N HIS A 14 13.70 -22.32 9.99
CA HIS A 14 13.26 -23.70 9.62
C HIS A 14 11.83 -24.09 10.08
N ASP A 15 11.19 -25.06 9.41
CA ASP A 15 9.78 -25.51 9.51
C ASP A 15 8.68 -24.43 9.74
N ILE A 16 8.16 -23.81 8.65
CA ILE A 16 7.15 -22.73 8.65
C ILE A 16 5.94 -23.10 7.77
N GLU A 17 4.72 -22.58 7.99
CA GLU A 17 3.54 -23.10 7.24
C GLU A 17 2.54 -22.10 6.63
N SER A 18 2.52 -20.84 7.05
CA SER A 18 2.02 -19.69 6.27
C SER A 18 2.47 -18.41 6.96
N SER A 19 2.73 -17.31 6.23
CA SER A 19 3.37 -16.11 6.79
C SER A 19 3.10 -14.84 5.97
N LEU A 20 3.35 -13.65 6.54
CA LEU A 20 3.48 -12.42 5.74
C LEU A 20 4.78 -11.60 5.91
N ALA A 21 5.57 -11.74 6.99
CA ALA A 21 6.99 -11.35 7.04
C ALA A 21 7.72 -11.97 8.26
N ILE A 22 9.02 -12.29 8.22
CA ILE A 22 9.81 -12.90 9.34
C ILE A 22 11.30 -12.53 9.17
N SER A 23 12.10 -12.42 10.24
CA SER A 23 13.57 -12.33 10.15
C SER A 23 14.35 -13.12 11.24
N GLY A 24 13.99 -14.39 11.47
CA GLY A 24 14.84 -15.41 12.12
C GLY A 24 14.12 -16.34 13.09
N GLY A 25 13.95 -17.64 12.78
CA GLY A 25 13.25 -18.56 13.68
C GLY A 25 13.06 -20.01 13.19
N GLU A 26 12.37 -20.81 14.01
CA GLU A 26 12.15 -22.26 13.85
C GLU A 26 10.71 -22.64 14.30
N TYR A 27 10.05 -23.62 13.65
CA TYR A 27 8.73 -24.22 13.99
C TYR A 27 7.50 -23.27 14.07
N CYS A 28 6.91 -22.89 12.93
CA CYS A 28 5.79 -21.93 12.83
C CYS A 28 4.61 -22.38 11.94
N PHE A 29 3.36 -22.10 12.35
CA PHE A 29 2.16 -22.24 11.50
C PHE A 29 1.25 -21.00 11.61
N GLY A 30 1.31 -20.12 10.58
CA GLY A 30 0.37 -19.00 10.38
C GLY A 30 0.83 -17.57 10.75
N CYS A 31 2.13 -17.25 10.85
CA CYS A 31 2.60 -15.99 11.49
C CYS A 31 3.47 -15.05 10.64
N ASP A 32 3.39 -13.77 10.98
CA ASP A 32 4.32 -12.68 10.62
C ASP A 32 5.01 -12.19 11.93
N GLY A 33 6.33 -11.94 11.91
CA GLY A 33 7.05 -11.15 12.93
C GLY A 33 7.82 -11.88 14.05
N LEU A 34 8.08 -13.19 13.97
CA LEU A 34 8.70 -13.95 15.09
C LEU A 34 10.24 -13.97 15.07
N HIS A 35 10.84 -13.84 16.27
CA HIS A 35 12.27 -14.06 16.54
C HIS A 35 12.49 -14.93 17.79
N GLY A 36 12.92 -16.18 17.62
CA GLY A 36 13.32 -17.09 18.72
C GLY A 36 12.26 -17.89 19.53
N PRO A 37 10.99 -18.10 19.13
CA PRO A 37 10.07 -18.98 19.86
C PRO A 37 9.92 -20.39 19.24
N GLU A 38 9.99 -21.42 20.08
CA GLU A 38 9.62 -22.80 19.70
C GLU A 38 8.15 -23.12 20.03
N TYR A 39 7.55 -24.07 19.29
CA TYR A 39 6.23 -24.67 19.53
C TYR A 39 5.08 -23.64 19.68
N CYS A 40 5.01 -22.69 18.76
CA CYS A 40 4.03 -21.59 18.79
C CYS A 40 2.98 -21.66 17.67
N ILE A 41 1.72 -21.41 18.02
CA ILE A 41 0.59 -21.20 17.09
C ILE A 41 -0.06 -19.87 17.47
N LEU A 42 -0.20 -18.95 16.51
CA LEU A 42 -0.77 -17.60 16.70
C LEU A 42 -0.22 -16.88 17.95
N ASN A 43 1.12 -16.85 18.08
CA ASN A 43 1.88 -16.24 19.18
C ASN A 43 1.66 -16.87 20.58
N LYS A 44 0.96 -18.01 20.69
CA LYS A 44 0.84 -18.79 21.92
C LYS A 44 1.75 -20.02 21.88
N ARG A 45 2.54 -20.24 22.94
CA ARG A 45 3.42 -21.41 23.13
C ARG A 45 2.64 -22.60 23.72
N TYR A 46 3.02 -23.80 23.30
CA TYR A 46 2.47 -25.10 23.72
C TYR A 46 3.60 -26.07 24.14
N THR A 47 3.26 -27.22 24.73
CA THR A 47 4.24 -28.34 24.77
C THR A 47 4.43 -28.94 23.38
N PRO A 48 5.52 -29.68 23.11
CA PRO A 48 5.73 -30.32 21.81
C PRO A 48 4.56 -31.23 21.39
N GLU A 49 4.03 -32.02 22.32
CA GLU A 49 2.94 -32.96 22.08
C GLU A 49 1.62 -32.23 21.75
N GLU A 50 1.31 -31.18 22.51
CA GLU A 50 0.15 -30.32 22.27
C GLU A 50 0.26 -29.59 20.94
N TYR A 51 1.43 -29.03 20.62
CA TYR A 51 1.73 -28.35 19.37
C TYR A 51 1.52 -29.28 18.17
N HIS A 52 2.14 -30.46 18.16
CA HIS A 52 2.02 -31.40 17.03
C HIS A 52 0.58 -31.88 16.84
N LYS A 53 -0.16 -32.15 17.93
CA LYS A 53 -1.57 -32.53 17.87
C LYS A 53 -2.45 -31.40 17.32
N LEU A 54 -2.29 -30.19 17.84
CA LEU A 54 -3.10 -29.04 17.43
C LEU A 54 -2.79 -28.62 15.99
N ARG A 55 -1.51 -28.54 15.62
CA ARG A 55 -1.08 -28.30 14.24
C ARG A 55 -1.67 -29.31 13.26
N ALA A 56 -1.58 -30.61 13.56
CA ALA A 56 -2.13 -31.65 12.67
C ALA A 56 -3.65 -31.48 12.45
N HIS A 57 -4.40 -31.16 13.51
CA HIS A 57 -5.83 -30.91 13.43
C HIS A 57 -6.17 -29.68 12.56
N ILE A 58 -5.48 -28.56 12.73
CA ILE A 58 -5.76 -27.35 11.92
C ILE A 58 -5.35 -27.57 10.45
N ILE A 59 -4.27 -28.30 10.17
CA ILE A 59 -3.88 -28.68 8.80
C ILE A 59 -4.97 -29.54 8.13
N GLU A 60 -5.55 -30.50 8.86
CA GLU A 60 -6.64 -31.35 8.36
C GLU A 60 -7.90 -30.53 8.05
N GLU A 61 -8.26 -29.59 8.94
CA GLU A 61 -9.36 -28.66 8.78
C GLU A 61 -9.18 -27.74 7.55
N LEU A 62 -8.02 -27.09 7.41
CA LEU A 62 -7.72 -26.25 6.25
C LEU A 62 -7.72 -27.03 4.93
N LYS A 63 -7.29 -28.30 4.94
CA LYS A 63 -7.35 -29.16 3.74
C LYS A 63 -8.77 -29.59 3.39
N ARG A 64 -9.61 -29.84 4.40
CA ARG A 64 -11.04 -30.13 4.21
C ARG A 64 -11.80 -28.94 3.61
N GLU A 65 -11.32 -27.72 3.85
CA GLU A 65 -11.92 -26.46 3.40
C GLU A 65 -11.24 -25.85 2.16
N ASP A 66 -10.29 -26.56 1.54
CA ASP A 66 -9.48 -26.10 0.39
C ASP A 66 -8.76 -24.75 0.65
N SER A 67 -8.52 -24.43 1.92
CA SER A 67 -7.90 -23.20 2.41
C SER A 67 -6.46 -23.39 2.88
N TYR A 68 -5.90 -24.59 2.67
CA TYR A 68 -4.53 -24.93 3.04
C TYR A 68 -3.49 -24.39 2.03
N GLY A 69 -2.60 -23.52 2.50
CA GLY A 69 -1.50 -22.96 1.68
C GLY A 69 -1.89 -21.74 0.83
N VAL A 70 -3.17 -21.36 0.78
CA VAL A 70 -3.62 -20.09 0.18
C VAL A 70 -3.44 -18.91 1.15
N PHE A 71 -3.50 -17.69 0.62
CA PHE A 71 -3.53 -16.48 1.45
C PHE A 71 -4.83 -16.38 2.25
N PHE A 72 -4.80 -15.59 3.33
CA PHE A 72 -5.97 -15.38 4.18
C PHE A 72 -7.19 -14.93 3.35
N PRO A 73 -8.36 -15.56 3.55
CA PRO A 73 -9.56 -15.24 2.78
C PRO A 73 -9.98 -13.76 2.97
N PRO A 74 -10.48 -13.07 1.92
CA PRO A 74 -10.92 -11.68 1.96
C PRO A 74 -11.81 -11.29 3.16
N GLN A 75 -12.61 -12.23 3.64
CA GLN A 75 -13.56 -12.11 4.74
C GLN A 75 -12.88 -11.88 6.12
N LEU A 76 -11.58 -12.16 6.25
CA LEU A 76 -10.78 -11.85 7.45
C LEU A 76 -10.18 -10.43 7.43
N SER A 77 -10.34 -9.67 6.34
CA SER A 77 -9.94 -8.26 6.30
C SER A 77 -10.85 -7.43 7.19
N PHE A 78 -10.26 -6.68 8.13
CA PHE A 78 -10.98 -5.67 8.91
C PHE A 78 -11.24 -4.37 8.13
N PHE A 79 -10.72 -4.24 6.91
CA PHE A 79 -10.78 -3.03 6.08
C PHE A 79 -11.55 -3.27 4.78
N GLY A 80 -12.24 -2.24 4.30
CA GLY A 80 -12.82 -2.24 2.96
C GLY A 80 -11.71 -2.21 1.89
N TYR A 81 -11.89 -2.92 0.77
CA TYR A 81 -10.91 -2.99 -0.31
C TYR A 81 -10.45 -1.59 -0.76
N ASN A 82 -11.41 -0.66 -0.84
CA ASN A 82 -11.25 0.74 -1.22
C ASN A 82 -10.45 1.61 -0.23
N GLU A 83 -10.14 1.10 0.96
CA GLU A 83 -9.26 1.73 1.95
C GLU A 83 -7.82 1.17 1.89
N THR A 84 -7.63 0.04 1.21
CA THR A 84 -6.33 -0.65 1.12
C THR A 84 -5.50 -0.17 -0.07
N VAL A 85 -4.20 -0.47 -0.03
CA VAL A 85 -3.29 -0.31 -1.18
C VAL A 85 -3.71 -1.19 -2.38
N GLY A 86 -4.61 -2.16 -2.19
CA GLY A 86 -5.27 -2.89 -3.27
C GLY A 86 -5.96 -1.94 -4.25
N GLN A 87 -6.81 -1.03 -3.75
CA GLN A 87 -7.51 -0.05 -4.59
C GLN A 87 -6.58 0.96 -5.27
N ASP A 88 -5.46 1.33 -4.65
CA ASP A 88 -4.45 2.20 -5.26
C ASP A 88 -3.72 1.51 -6.44
N ASN A 89 -3.69 0.18 -6.45
CA ASN A 89 -2.88 -0.61 -7.38
C ASN A 89 -3.72 -1.30 -8.47
N MET A 90 -4.85 -1.86 -8.08
CA MET A 90 -5.80 -2.63 -8.89
C MET A 90 -7.21 -2.13 -8.54
N PRO A 91 -7.59 -0.92 -8.98
CA PRO A 91 -8.85 -0.31 -8.58
C PRO A 91 -10.04 -1.14 -9.06
N LEU A 92 -10.94 -1.46 -8.12
CA LEU A 92 -12.21 -2.14 -8.37
C LEU A 92 -13.39 -1.19 -8.15
N THR A 93 -14.53 -1.52 -8.75
CA THR A 93 -15.85 -1.03 -8.34
C THR A 93 -16.32 -1.71 -7.05
N GLU A 94 -17.38 -1.17 -6.42
CA GLU A 94 -17.98 -1.81 -5.24
C GLU A 94 -18.55 -3.19 -5.60
N GLU A 95 -19.14 -3.31 -6.79
CA GLU A 95 -19.73 -4.52 -7.34
C GLU A 95 -18.66 -5.60 -7.56
N GLU A 96 -17.56 -5.28 -8.24
CA GLU A 96 -16.45 -6.21 -8.48
C GLU A 96 -15.80 -6.66 -7.16
N ALA A 97 -15.54 -5.72 -6.24
CA ALA A 97 -14.96 -6.03 -4.93
C ALA A 97 -15.85 -7.01 -4.13
N ARG A 98 -17.18 -6.79 -4.14
CA ARG A 98 -18.14 -7.69 -3.50
C ARG A 98 -18.22 -9.05 -4.19
N THR A 99 -18.18 -9.12 -5.52
CA THR A 99 -18.12 -10.39 -6.27
C THR A 99 -16.89 -11.22 -5.90
N LEU A 100 -15.75 -10.56 -5.61
CA LEU A 100 -14.52 -11.19 -5.14
C LEU A 100 -14.49 -11.45 -3.61
N GLY A 101 -15.59 -11.19 -2.90
CA GLY A 101 -15.72 -11.45 -1.46
C GLY A 101 -15.08 -10.40 -0.55
N PHE A 102 -14.59 -9.27 -1.08
CA PHE A 102 -14.05 -8.19 -0.26
C PHE A 102 -15.15 -7.32 0.37
N LEU A 103 -14.82 -6.73 1.52
CA LEU A 103 -15.60 -5.64 2.12
C LEU A 103 -15.43 -4.34 1.32
N TRP A 104 -16.38 -3.42 1.48
CA TRP A 104 -16.32 -2.07 0.89
C TRP A 104 -16.81 -1.03 1.90
N GLN A 105 -15.99 -0.02 2.16
CA GLN A 105 -16.29 1.05 3.10
C GLN A 105 -17.03 2.20 2.40
N LYS A 106 -18.17 2.61 2.93
CA LYS A 106 -18.91 3.79 2.42
C LYS A 106 -18.58 5.05 3.21
N ASP A 107 -18.40 4.90 4.52
CA ASP A 107 -18.25 6.00 5.47
C ASP A 107 -16.78 6.15 5.88
N ILE A 108 -15.91 6.45 4.90
CA ILE A 108 -14.48 6.71 5.15
C ILE A 108 -14.37 7.95 6.07
N PRO A 109 -13.76 7.84 7.27
CA PRO A 109 -13.69 8.96 8.22
C PRO A 109 -13.03 10.20 7.62
N ARG A 110 -13.71 11.35 7.73
CA ARG A 110 -13.24 12.64 7.22
C ARG A 110 -13.70 13.77 8.12
N THR A 111 -12.79 14.67 8.46
CA THR A 111 -13.12 15.95 9.14
C THR A 111 -13.20 17.04 8.09
N SER A 112 -14.24 17.87 8.09
CA SER A 112 -14.32 19.04 7.19
C SER A 112 -15.12 20.17 7.84
N GLY A 113 -14.82 21.42 7.48
CA GLY A 113 -15.48 22.61 8.05
C GLY A 113 -14.95 23.05 9.42
N GLN A 114 -13.80 22.51 9.85
CA GLN A 114 -13.12 22.89 11.10
C GLN A 114 -11.81 23.66 10.83
N GLN A 115 -11.59 24.19 9.62
CA GLN A 115 -10.39 24.97 9.35
C GLN A 115 -10.38 26.28 10.12
N THR A 116 -9.20 26.67 10.60
CA THR A 116 -8.94 27.96 11.27
C THR A 116 -8.15 28.90 10.36
N LEU A 117 -7.41 28.34 9.38
CA LEU A 117 -6.68 29.08 8.36
C LEU A 117 -7.12 28.65 6.95
N GLU A 118 -7.59 29.61 6.17
CA GLU A 118 -7.95 29.40 4.77
C GLU A 118 -6.70 29.20 3.88
N PRO A 119 -6.71 28.26 2.90
CA PRO A 119 -5.51 27.93 2.12
C PRO A 119 -4.88 29.09 1.34
N ALA A 120 -5.66 30.12 1.02
CA ALA A 120 -5.20 31.35 0.37
C ALA A 120 -4.34 32.25 1.26
N HIS A 121 -4.44 32.09 2.60
CA HIS A 121 -3.64 32.83 3.58
C HIS A 121 -2.36 32.10 3.99
N ILE A 122 -2.12 30.88 3.49
CA ILE A 122 -0.84 30.17 3.67
C ILE A 122 0.19 30.82 2.73
N PRO A 123 1.31 31.37 3.23
CA PRO A 123 2.36 31.94 2.38
C PRO A 123 2.93 30.94 1.37
N ASP A 124 3.21 31.42 0.14
CA ASP A 124 3.81 30.58 -0.91
C ASP A 124 5.29 30.29 -0.64
N TYR A 125 6.01 31.18 0.06
CA TYR A 125 7.41 30.99 0.42
C TYR A 125 7.54 30.49 1.86
N ILE A 126 8.33 29.43 2.05
CA ILE A 126 8.35 28.66 3.31
C ILE A 126 9.02 29.38 4.48
N GLU A 127 9.91 30.35 4.21
CA GLU A 127 10.53 31.16 5.26
C GLU A 127 9.54 32.17 5.86
N ASP A 128 8.52 32.59 5.10
CA ASP A 128 7.44 33.48 5.55
C ASP A 128 6.38 32.73 6.39
N VAL A 129 6.48 31.40 6.52
CA VAL A 129 5.53 30.58 7.28
C VAL A 129 5.87 30.60 8.78
N PRO A 130 5.01 31.21 9.63
CA PRO A 130 5.23 31.29 11.06
C PRO A 130 4.99 29.93 11.73
N GLU A 131 5.68 29.66 12.84
CA GLU A 131 5.51 28.41 13.60
C GLU A 131 4.09 28.22 14.18
N SER A 132 3.31 29.31 14.29
CA SER A 132 1.90 29.25 14.68
C SER A 132 1.05 28.38 13.74
N ILE A 133 1.49 28.11 12.50
CA ILE A 133 0.81 27.18 11.58
C ILE A 133 0.59 25.78 12.18
N LEU A 134 1.40 25.38 13.18
CA LEU A 134 1.25 24.11 13.88
C LEU A 134 0.00 24.06 14.77
N GLN A 135 -0.55 25.21 15.16
CA GLN A 135 -1.82 25.32 15.89
C GLN A 135 -3.04 25.42 14.97
N GLU A 136 -2.82 25.78 13.71
CA GLU A 136 -3.88 25.92 12.73
C GLU A 136 -4.42 24.57 12.23
N VAL A 137 -5.70 24.55 11.91
CA VAL A 137 -6.35 23.48 11.14
C VAL A 137 -6.46 23.96 9.70
N LEU A 138 -5.82 23.25 8.78
CA LEU A 138 -5.81 23.54 7.35
C LEU A 138 -6.96 22.80 6.64
N ALA A 139 -7.38 23.28 5.46
CA ALA A 139 -8.34 22.59 4.59
C ALA A 139 -7.69 22.18 3.26
N CYS A 140 -7.98 20.97 2.78
CA CYS A 140 -7.52 20.52 1.46
C CYS A 140 -8.31 21.19 0.34
N ILE A 141 -7.63 21.89 -0.59
CA ILE A 141 -8.29 22.59 -1.71
C ILE A 141 -9.09 21.70 -2.67
N ASP A 142 -8.85 20.38 -2.70
CA ASP A 142 -9.60 19.45 -3.56
C ASP A 142 -10.88 18.90 -2.91
N CYS A 143 -10.78 18.56 -1.62
CA CYS A 143 -11.71 17.63 -0.96
C CYS A 143 -12.21 18.15 0.38
N ASN A 144 -11.78 19.34 0.79
CA ASN A 144 -12.12 20.00 2.05
C ASN A 144 -11.83 19.18 3.32
N ASN A 145 -11.08 18.07 3.23
CA ASN A 145 -10.62 17.33 4.40
C ASN A 145 -9.67 18.22 5.20
N ASN A 146 -9.90 18.31 6.50
CA ASN A 146 -9.05 19.04 7.42
C ASN A 146 -7.81 18.22 7.78
N TYR A 147 -6.69 18.92 7.99
CA TYR A 147 -5.43 18.34 8.44
C TYR A 147 -4.61 19.37 9.22
N ARG A 148 -3.62 18.90 9.97
CA ARG A 148 -2.65 19.72 10.68
C ARG A 148 -1.24 19.29 10.26
N LEU A 149 -0.28 20.19 10.43
CA LEU A 149 1.14 19.87 10.29
C LEU A 149 1.71 19.46 11.66
N ILE A 150 2.64 18.51 11.66
CA ILE A 150 3.49 18.25 12.85
C ILE A 150 4.82 19.00 12.75
N PRO A 151 5.55 19.25 13.87
CA PRO A 151 6.81 19.99 13.84
C PRO A 151 7.85 19.42 12.86
N ALA A 152 7.98 18.09 12.79
CA ALA A 152 8.89 17.40 11.88
C ALA A 152 8.56 17.62 10.39
N GLU A 153 7.28 17.81 10.04
CA GLU A 153 6.88 18.16 8.68
C GLU A 153 7.26 19.61 8.35
N LEU A 154 6.99 20.56 9.26
CA LEU A 154 7.35 21.97 9.08
C LEU A 154 8.87 22.14 8.93
N GLU A 155 9.65 21.47 9.77
CA GLU A 155 11.12 21.45 9.67
C GLU A 155 11.59 20.87 8.33
N PHE A 156 10.98 19.77 7.88
CA PHE A 156 11.28 19.18 6.57
C PHE A 156 11.00 20.15 5.42
N TYR A 157 9.84 20.81 5.41
CA TYR A 157 9.51 21.77 4.36
C TYR A 157 10.48 22.96 4.35
N LYS A 158 10.82 23.53 5.52
CA LYS A 158 11.85 24.59 5.65
C LYS A 158 13.21 24.14 5.13
N ARG A 159 13.73 23.01 5.62
CA ARG A 159 15.04 22.48 5.22
C ARG A 159 15.15 22.18 3.72
N MET A 160 14.07 21.70 3.11
CA MET A 160 14.01 21.41 1.67
C MET A 160 13.64 22.63 0.82
N ARG A 161 13.36 23.80 1.42
CA ARG A 161 12.85 25.02 0.77
C ARG A 161 11.58 24.77 -0.06
N LEU A 162 10.68 23.95 0.46
CA LEU A 162 9.42 23.57 -0.18
C LEU A 162 8.22 24.30 0.44
N PRO A 163 7.23 24.74 -0.35
CA PRO A 163 6.00 25.33 0.18
C PRO A 163 5.21 24.31 1.00
N ILE A 164 4.43 24.82 1.97
CA ILE A 164 3.47 23.99 2.70
C ILE A 164 2.42 23.43 1.72
N PRO A 165 2.10 22.13 1.78
CA PRO A 165 1.09 21.54 0.91
C PRO A 165 -0.29 22.14 1.21
N ARG A 166 -0.97 22.69 0.18
CA ARG A 166 -2.40 23.07 0.20
C ARG A 166 -3.37 21.89 0.00
N ARG A 167 -2.83 20.68 -0.21
CA ARG A 167 -3.58 19.43 -0.44
C ARG A 167 -3.21 18.41 0.64
N CYS A 168 -4.22 17.76 1.23
CA CYS A 168 -4.01 16.77 2.29
C CYS A 168 -3.18 15.58 1.80
N PHE A 169 -2.65 14.79 2.75
CA PHE A 169 -1.87 13.58 2.47
C PHE A 169 -2.56 12.67 1.45
N THR A 170 -3.85 12.35 1.63
CA THR A 170 -4.60 11.42 0.77
C THR A 170 -4.71 11.91 -0.68
N CYS A 171 -4.92 13.21 -0.92
CA CYS A 171 -4.94 13.75 -2.29
C CYS A 171 -3.55 13.69 -2.94
N ARG A 172 -2.49 14.11 -2.21
CA ARG A 172 -1.10 14.04 -2.70
C ARG A 172 -0.66 12.60 -2.98
N HIS A 173 -1.11 11.64 -2.16
CA HIS A 173 -0.90 10.21 -2.37
C HIS A 173 -1.59 9.73 -3.65
N LYS A 174 -2.86 10.05 -3.85
CA LYS A 174 -3.61 9.70 -5.07
C LYS A 174 -2.96 10.27 -6.34
N ASP A 175 -2.39 11.48 -6.31
CA ASP A 175 -1.61 11.99 -7.45
C ASP A 175 -0.36 11.16 -7.72
N ARG A 176 0.38 10.77 -6.67
CA ARG A 176 1.61 9.97 -6.80
C ARG A 176 1.29 8.62 -7.44
N ILE A 177 0.20 7.98 -7.02
CA ILE A 177 -0.32 6.75 -7.63
C ILE A 177 -0.71 6.97 -9.10
N ARG A 178 -1.47 8.04 -9.41
CA ARG A 178 -1.83 8.39 -10.81
C ARG A 178 -0.61 8.65 -11.70
N ARG A 179 0.44 9.28 -11.16
CA ARG A 179 1.71 9.56 -11.87
C ARG A 179 2.57 8.31 -12.10
N ARG A 180 2.51 7.32 -11.21
CA ARG A 180 3.14 6.00 -11.41
C ARG A 180 2.55 5.28 -12.62
N GLY A 181 1.26 5.49 -12.89
CA GLY A 181 0.50 4.76 -13.90
C GLY A 181 -0.05 3.42 -13.37
N PRO A 182 -0.88 2.74 -14.19
CA PRO A 182 -1.47 1.45 -13.84
C PRO A 182 -0.43 0.32 -13.91
N PHE A 183 -0.71 -0.80 -13.23
CA PHE A 183 0.04 -2.05 -13.43
C PHE A 183 -0.45 -2.78 -14.67
N THR A 184 -0.31 -2.12 -15.83
CA THR A 184 -0.73 -2.64 -17.13
C THR A 184 0.31 -2.26 -18.18
N ILE A 185 0.68 -3.23 -19.01
CA ILE A 185 1.56 -3.03 -20.15
C ILE A 185 0.71 -3.04 -21.41
N PHE A 186 0.75 -1.94 -22.14
CA PHE A 186 0.02 -1.72 -23.38
C PHE A 186 0.94 -1.88 -24.58
N ASP A 187 0.39 -2.42 -25.66
CA ASP A 187 1.01 -2.33 -26.98
C ASP A 187 0.75 -0.94 -27.58
N ARG A 188 1.82 -0.24 -27.95
CA ARG A 188 1.80 1.03 -28.70
C ARG A 188 2.79 0.96 -29.86
N THR A 189 2.75 1.97 -30.71
CA THR A 189 3.71 2.13 -31.81
C THR A 189 4.69 3.25 -31.47
N CYS A 190 5.98 3.05 -31.73
CA CYS A 190 7.00 4.10 -31.60
C CYS A 190 6.67 5.25 -32.55
N ALA A 191 6.46 6.45 -31.99
CA ALA A 191 6.04 7.63 -32.76
C ALA A 191 7.08 8.14 -33.78
N LYS A 192 8.35 7.71 -33.69
CA LYS A 192 9.42 8.09 -34.63
C LYS A 192 9.66 7.09 -35.76
N CYS A 193 9.64 5.78 -35.47
CA CYS A 193 10.04 4.74 -36.43
C CYS A 193 8.97 3.69 -36.76
N GLY A 194 7.75 3.80 -36.22
CA GLY A 194 6.65 2.88 -36.53
C GLY A 194 6.78 1.46 -35.96
N LYS A 195 7.85 1.16 -35.21
CA LYS A 195 8.04 -0.16 -34.58
C LYS A 195 7.04 -0.38 -33.43
N SER A 196 6.47 -1.58 -33.34
CA SER A 196 5.70 -2.01 -32.16
C SER A 196 6.55 -2.02 -30.89
N ILE A 197 6.00 -1.49 -29.80
CA ILE A 197 6.63 -1.36 -28.48
C ILE A 197 5.61 -1.69 -27.38
N LYS A 198 6.13 -2.13 -26.23
CA LYS A 198 5.37 -2.30 -24.99
C LYS A 198 5.69 -1.17 -24.01
N THR A 199 4.68 -0.61 -23.36
CA THR A 199 4.83 0.57 -22.48
C THR A 199 3.73 0.62 -21.42
N SER A 200 3.97 1.30 -20.29
CA SER A 200 2.96 1.57 -19.26
C SER A 200 2.01 2.72 -19.62
N TYR A 201 2.30 3.46 -20.69
CA TYR A 201 1.43 4.52 -21.21
C TYR A 201 0.32 3.91 -22.06
N ALA A 202 -0.93 4.02 -21.61
CA ALA A 202 -2.10 3.56 -22.36
C ALA A 202 -2.23 4.28 -23.73
N PRO A 203 -2.78 3.64 -24.79
CA PRO A 203 -2.77 4.17 -26.16
C PRO A 203 -3.55 5.48 -26.37
N ASP A 204 -4.55 5.73 -25.53
CA ASP A 204 -5.40 6.92 -25.49
C ASP A 204 -4.69 8.16 -24.92
N ARG A 205 -3.58 7.97 -24.21
CA ARG A 205 -2.85 9.09 -23.59
C ARG A 205 -2.03 9.91 -24.61
N PRO A 206 -1.98 11.24 -24.46
CA PRO A 206 -1.41 12.15 -25.45
C PRO A 206 0.13 12.16 -25.50
N GLU A 207 0.84 11.49 -24.59
CA GLU A 207 2.30 11.51 -24.60
C GLU A 207 2.88 10.81 -25.85
N ILE A 208 3.95 11.40 -26.39
CA ILE A 208 4.75 10.84 -27.47
C ILE A 208 5.65 9.74 -26.86
N VAL A 209 5.52 8.51 -27.35
CA VAL A 209 6.32 7.37 -26.88
C VAL A 209 7.26 6.91 -27.98
N TYR A 210 8.56 6.88 -27.69
CA TYR A 210 9.59 6.33 -28.56
C TYR A 210 10.06 4.96 -28.07
N CYS A 211 10.58 4.13 -28.98
CA CYS A 211 11.41 3.00 -28.59
C CYS A 211 12.75 3.50 -28.04
N GLU A 212 13.41 2.67 -27.23
CA GLU A 212 14.69 2.98 -26.57
C GLU A 212 15.72 3.62 -27.52
N ALA A 213 15.99 2.97 -28.66
CA ALA A 213 16.94 3.48 -29.65
C ALA A 213 16.53 4.83 -30.28
N CYS A 214 15.24 5.10 -30.43
CA CYS A 214 14.76 6.39 -30.94
C CYS A 214 14.82 7.49 -29.87
N TYR A 215 14.62 7.15 -28.60
CA TYR A 215 14.78 8.06 -27.47
C TYR A 215 16.25 8.44 -27.27
N GLN A 216 17.15 7.44 -27.25
CA GLN A 216 18.61 7.65 -27.16
C GLN A 216 19.19 8.44 -28.34
N ALA A 217 18.54 8.41 -29.51
CA ALA A 217 18.93 9.23 -30.67
C ALA A 217 18.35 10.66 -30.67
N GLU A 218 17.52 11.02 -29.69
CA GLU A 218 16.82 12.33 -29.63
C GLU A 218 17.16 13.13 -28.37
N VAL A 219 17.41 12.46 -27.23
CA VAL A 219 17.51 13.07 -25.89
C VAL A 219 18.93 12.92 -25.31
N VAL A 220 19.96 12.97 -26.16
CA VAL A 220 21.39 12.99 -25.78
C VAL A 220 21.95 14.40 -25.93
#